data_AF-A0A9W4GQ98-F1
#
_entry.id   AF-A0A9W4GQ98-F1
#
_cell.length_a   1.000
_cell.length_b   1.000
_cell.length_c   1.000
_cell.angle_alpha   90.00
_cell.angle_beta   90.00
_cell.angle_gamma   90.00
#
_symmetry.space_group_name_H-M   'P 1'
#
loop_
_entity.id
_entity.type
_entity.pdbx_description
1 polymer ?
#
loop_
_entity_poly.entity_id
_entity_poly.type
_entity_poly.pdbx_seq_one_letter_code
_entity_poly.pdbx_strand_id
1 'polypeptide(L)'
;MDHSRDMPVETPVDTLTYHQGWDEFPELTDREKVTLCVVADICRQTLGMPFESQGTMGLTHGVSGDALRELLIFQGDYADLQRHLYAATAQLTVRERVFGALTADVLHGVLDGVFAVHVSRALAIGASPADVRAAIRFSGQFGATAAWHGLRAAERLLPTAADTQDTAVA
;
A
#
# COMPACT_ATOMS: atom_id res chain seq x y z
N MET A 1 14.91 45.59 3.45
CA MET A 1 14.76 44.55 4.50
C MET A 1 13.70 43.60 3.99
N ASP A 2 14.11 42.38 3.69
CA ASP A 2 13.31 41.35 3.03
C ASP A 2 12.50 40.60 4.09
N HIS A 3 11.21 40.94 4.20
CA HIS A 3 10.28 40.31 5.14
C HIS A 3 9.80 38.91 4.67
N SER A 4 10.33 38.39 3.56
CA SER A 4 9.93 37.09 3.02
C SER A 4 10.60 35.89 3.69
N ARG A 5 11.49 36.12 4.68
CA ARG A 5 12.23 35.07 5.41
C ARG A 5 11.66 34.68 6.77
N ASP A 6 10.59 35.34 7.21
CA ASP A 6 9.95 35.12 8.53
C ASP A 6 8.52 34.57 8.38
N MET A 7 8.26 33.78 7.34
CA MET A 7 7.11 32.88 7.40
C MET A 7 7.45 31.81 8.44
N PRO A 8 6.66 31.66 9.53
CA PRO A 8 6.86 30.55 10.44
C PRO A 8 6.82 29.28 9.60
N VAL A 9 7.86 28.45 9.68
CA VAL A 9 7.79 27.05 9.26
C VAL A 9 6.49 26.55 9.85
N GLU A 10 5.52 26.21 9.00
CA GLU A 10 4.22 25.72 9.44
C GLU A 10 4.50 24.66 10.50
N THR A 11 3.87 24.80 11.67
CA THR A 11 3.89 23.81 12.74
C THR A 11 3.90 22.43 12.11
N PRO A 12 4.81 21.51 12.50
CA PRO A 12 4.85 20.17 11.93
C PRO A 12 3.42 19.66 11.89
N VAL A 13 2.92 19.36 10.68
CA VAL A 13 1.59 18.76 10.54
C VAL A 13 1.62 17.58 11.47
N ASP A 14 0.89 17.69 12.57
CA ASP A 14 0.90 16.70 13.62
C ASP A 14 0.54 15.38 12.94
N THR A 15 1.49 14.43 12.94
CA THR A 15 1.34 13.14 12.27
C THR A 15 0.09 12.42 12.77
N LEU A 16 -0.44 12.79 13.95
CA LEU A 16 -1.73 12.37 14.47
C LEU A 16 -2.92 12.62 13.53
N THR A 17 -2.87 13.61 12.63
CA THR A 17 -3.96 13.88 11.68
C THR A 17 -4.01 12.86 10.54
N TYR A 18 -2.88 12.24 10.20
CA TYR A 18 -2.76 11.23 9.12
C TYR A 18 -3.23 9.82 9.52
N HIS A 19 -3.52 9.59 10.80
CA HIS A 19 -3.93 8.29 11.34
C HIS A 19 -5.42 8.20 11.66
N GLN A 20 -6.18 9.29 11.54
CA GLN A 20 -7.62 9.24 11.78
C GLN A 20 -8.26 8.22 10.83
N GLY A 21 -8.95 7.24 11.41
CA GLY A 21 -9.62 6.18 10.67
C GLY A 21 -8.79 4.92 10.42
N TRP A 22 -7.55 4.80 10.91
CA TRP A 22 -6.78 3.55 10.78
C TRP A 22 -7.43 2.37 11.51
N ASP A 23 -8.23 2.65 12.54
CA ASP A 23 -9.03 1.66 13.26
C ASP A 23 -10.14 1.06 12.38
N GLU A 24 -10.51 1.70 11.27
CA GLU A 24 -11.48 1.18 10.29
C GLU A 24 -10.91 0.06 9.41
N PHE A 25 -9.60 -0.19 9.51
CA PHE A 25 -8.86 -1.19 8.74
C PHE A 25 -8.15 -2.20 9.66
N PRO A 26 -8.90 -2.97 10.47
CA PRO A 26 -8.32 -3.97 11.36
C PRO A 26 -7.65 -5.13 10.61
N GLU A 27 -7.95 -5.34 9.33
CA GLU A 27 -7.33 -6.37 8.49
C GLU A 27 -5.89 -6.03 8.07
N LEU A 28 -5.47 -4.78 8.26
CA LEU A 28 -4.12 -4.28 7.96
C LEU A 28 -3.39 -3.95 9.27
N THR A 29 -2.14 -4.38 9.36
CA THR A 29 -1.23 -3.92 10.40
C THR A 29 -0.84 -2.46 10.16
N ASP A 30 -0.45 -1.74 11.20
CA ASP A 30 0.04 -0.36 11.05
C ASP A 30 1.27 -0.28 10.14
N ARG A 31 2.13 -1.30 10.17
CA ARG A 31 3.28 -1.42 9.26
C ARG A 31 2.85 -1.52 7.80
N GLU A 32 1.82 -2.31 7.50
CA GLU A 32 1.24 -2.40 6.17
C GLU A 32 0.59 -1.08 5.77
N LYS A 33 -0.17 -0.43 6.66
CA LYS A 33 -0.78 0.88 6.41
C LYS A 33 0.27 1.93 6.02
N VAL A 34 1.35 2.06 6.80
CA VAL A 34 2.45 2.99 6.42
C VAL A 34 3.06 2.60 5.08
N THR A 35 3.30 1.31 4.85
CA THR A 35 3.84 0.81 3.57
C THR A 35 2.95 1.25 2.39
N LEU A 36 1.63 1.16 2.54
CA LEU A 36 0.67 1.58 1.52
C LEU A 36 0.64 3.11 1.34
N CYS A 37 0.79 3.88 2.41
CA CYS A 37 0.92 5.33 2.31
C CYS A 37 2.15 5.71 1.46
N VAL A 38 3.32 5.12 1.76
CA VAL A 38 4.56 5.38 1.00
C VAL A 38 4.41 4.98 -0.48
N VAL A 39 3.75 3.85 -0.76
CA VAL A 39 3.43 3.46 -2.14
C VAL A 39 2.53 4.50 -2.80
N ALA A 40 1.52 5.01 -2.09
CA ALA A 40 0.64 6.03 -2.64
C ALA A 40 1.36 7.34 -2.95
N ASP A 41 2.27 7.78 -2.08
CA ASP A 41 3.11 8.96 -2.33
C ASP A 41 3.99 8.77 -3.58
N ILE A 42 4.53 7.57 -3.80
CA ILE A 42 5.27 7.22 -5.01
C ILE A 42 4.35 7.29 -6.24
N CYS A 43 3.19 6.61 -6.22
CA CYS A 43 2.24 6.60 -7.33
C CYS A 43 1.72 7.99 -7.69
N ARG A 44 1.52 8.86 -6.68
CA ARG A 44 1.05 10.23 -6.85
C ARG A 44 2.17 11.25 -7.08
N GLN A 45 3.43 10.82 -7.07
CA GLN A 45 4.60 11.70 -7.18
C GLN A 45 4.64 12.79 -6.09
N THR A 46 4.15 12.46 -4.89
CA THR A 46 4.09 13.36 -3.73
C THR A 46 5.33 13.16 -2.84
N LEU A 47 6.52 13.37 -3.41
CA LEU A 47 7.81 13.03 -2.78
C LEU A 47 8.39 14.15 -1.88
N GLY A 48 7.56 15.10 -1.45
CA GLY A 48 7.94 16.17 -0.53
C GLY A 48 7.59 15.84 0.92
N MET A 49 7.09 16.83 1.67
CA MET A 49 6.70 16.69 3.08
C MET A 49 5.85 15.45 3.41
N PRO A 50 4.84 15.05 2.61
CA PRO A 50 4.08 13.82 2.89
C PRO A 50 4.95 12.56 2.92
N PHE A 51 5.82 12.39 1.92
CA PHE A 51 6.72 11.24 1.82
C PHE A 51 7.73 11.20 2.97
N GLU A 52 8.29 12.35 3.34
CA GLU A 52 9.20 12.45 4.48
C GLU A 52 8.51 12.11 5.80
N SER A 53 7.28 12.60 5.99
CA SER A 53 6.46 12.32 7.18
C SER A 53 6.11 10.84 7.28
N GLN A 54 5.58 10.25 6.22
CA GLN A 54 5.20 8.84 6.18
C GLN A 54 6.41 7.91 6.26
N GLY A 55 7.55 8.28 5.65
CA GLY A 55 8.81 7.55 5.80
C GLY A 55 9.31 7.55 7.25
N THR A 56 9.24 8.70 7.93
CA THR A 56 9.60 8.81 9.35
C THR A 56 8.67 7.98 10.23
N MET A 57 7.37 8.07 9.99
CA MET A 57 6.34 7.25 10.64
C MET A 57 6.58 5.75 10.42
N GLY A 58 7.06 5.37 9.24
CA GLY A 58 7.44 4.01 8.91
C GLY A 58 8.46 3.44 9.89
N LEU A 59 9.47 4.24 10.27
CA LEU A 59 10.48 3.82 11.23
C LEU A 59 9.86 3.49 12.60
N THR A 60 8.85 4.23 13.04
CA THR A 60 8.12 3.98 14.30
C THR A 60 7.28 2.70 14.23
N HIS A 61 6.73 2.36 13.05
CA HIS A 61 5.96 1.13 12.82
C HIS A 61 6.81 -0.02 12.24
N GLY A 62 8.13 0.09 12.33
CA GLY A 62 9.09 -0.96 11.98
C GLY A 62 9.49 -1.04 10.50
N VAL A 63 8.92 -0.22 9.61
CA VAL A 63 9.36 -0.09 8.21
C VAL A 63 10.75 0.54 8.20
N SER A 64 11.79 -0.30 8.11
CA SER A 64 13.19 0.15 8.13
C SER A 64 13.54 0.97 6.89
N GLY A 65 14.63 1.74 6.95
CA GLY A 65 15.15 2.44 5.77
C GLY A 65 15.46 1.49 4.60
N ASP A 66 15.86 0.25 4.89
CA ASP A 66 16.08 -0.77 3.87
C ASP A 66 14.77 -1.29 3.27
N ALA A 67 13.70 -1.41 4.06
CA ALA A 67 12.36 -1.70 3.55
C ALA A 67 11.81 -0.57 2.67
N LEU A 68 12.05 0.70 3.04
CA LEU A 68 11.70 1.85 2.20
C LEU A 68 12.47 1.83 0.86
N ARG A 69 13.76 1.51 0.89
CA ARG A 69 14.56 1.34 -0.32
C ARG A 69 14.03 0.20 -1.19
N GLU A 70 13.66 -0.92 -0.57
CA GLU A 70 13.03 -2.05 -1.27
C GLU A 70 11.70 -1.63 -1.93
N LEU A 71 10.86 -0.83 -1.27
CA LEU A 71 9.62 -0.31 -1.85
C LEU A 71 9.87 0.52 -3.11
N LEU A 72 10.84 1.45 -3.06
CA LEU A 72 11.19 2.28 -4.23
C LEU A 72 11.67 1.43 -5.41
N ILE A 73 12.48 0.40 -5.12
CA ILE A 73 13.00 -0.53 -6.14
C ILE A 73 11.86 -1.37 -6.74
N PHE A 74 10.95 -1.83 -5.89
CA PHE A 74 9.81 -2.63 -6.31
C PHE A 74 8.82 -1.81 -7.16
N GLN A 75 8.44 -0.62 -6.70
CA GLN A 75 7.48 0.25 -7.42
C GLN A 75 8.06 0.86 -8.70
N GLY A 76 9.38 1.03 -8.78
CA GLY A 76 10.06 1.48 -9.99
C GLY A 76 10.25 0.38 -11.06
N ASP A 77 9.75 -0.83 -10.82
CA ASP A 77 9.89 -2.01 -11.70
C ASP A 77 11.34 -2.32 -12.13
N TYR A 78 12.29 -2.09 -11.23
CA TYR A 78 13.70 -2.39 -11.47
C TYR A 78 14.00 -3.88 -11.31
N ALA A 79 13.53 -4.70 -12.25
CA ALA A 79 13.55 -6.17 -12.19
C ALA A 79 14.92 -6.78 -11.82
N ASP A 80 16.03 -6.23 -12.32
CA ASP A 80 17.38 -6.68 -11.96
C ASP A 80 17.68 -6.44 -10.48
N LEU A 81 17.37 -5.25 -9.96
CA LEU A 81 17.58 -4.93 -8.54
C LEU A 81 16.63 -5.74 -7.64
N GLN A 82 15.37 -5.94 -8.05
CA GLN A 82 14.42 -6.77 -7.32
C GLN A 82 14.95 -8.20 -7.15
N ARG A 83 15.49 -8.81 -8.21
CA ARG A 83 16.10 -10.15 -8.14
C ARG A 83 17.27 -10.21 -7.16
N HIS A 84 18.13 -9.20 -7.15
CA HIS A 84 19.25 -9.14 -6.21
C HIS A 84 18.79 -8.98 -4.76
N LEU A 85 17.78 -8.13 -4.50
CA LEU A 85 17.23 -7.95 -3.16
C LEU A 85 16.63 -9.25 -2.60
N TYR A 86 15.87 -9.97 -3.43
CA TYR A 86 15.26 -11.24 -3.02
C TYR A 86 16.29 -12.33 -2.73
N ALA A 87 17.43 -12.32 -3.41
CA ALA A 87 18.50 -13.28 -3.16
C ALA A 87 19.33 -12.98 -1.91
N ALA A 88 19.36 -11.71 -1.46
CA ALA A 88 20.22 -11.26 -0.37
C ALA A 88 19.49 -11.15 0.98
N THR A 89 18.57 -10.19 1.12
CA THR A 89 17.94 -9.83 2.40
C THR A 89 16.64 -9.05 2.18
N ALA A 90 15.56 -9.73 1.79
CA ALA A 90 14.25 -9.10 1.70
C ALA A 90 13.79 -8.56 3.08
N GLN A 91 13.43 -7.28 3.14
CA GLN A 91 12.97 -6.59 4.34
C GLN A 91 11.45 -6.47 4.39
N LEU A 92 10.81 -6.38 3.22
CA LEU A 92 9.37 -6.51 3.10
C LEU A 92 8.96 -7.97 3.17
N THR A 93 7.81 -8.23 3.77
CA THR A 93 7.09 -9.47 3.63
C THR A 93 6.53 -9.61 2.22
N VAL A 94 6.22 -10.85 1.80
CA VAL A 94 5.56 -11.07 0.51
C VAL A 94 4.19 -10.37 0.49
N ARG A 95 3.50 -10.31 1.63
CA ARG A 95 2.21 -9.65 1.77
C ARG A 95 2.27 -8.14 1.57
N GLU A 96 3.22 -7.46 2.21
CA GLU A 96 3.44 -6.02 2.01
C GLU A 96 3.72 -5.69 0.54
N ARG A 97 4.54 -6.49 -0.14
CA ARG A 97 4.82 -6.30 -1.57
C ARG A 97 3.58 -6.45 -2.43
N VAL A 98 2.78 -7.49 -2.19
CA VAL A 98 1.55 -7.74 -2.96
C VAL A 98 0.51 -6.66 -2.70
N PHE A 99 0.34 -6.20 -1.46
CA PHE A 99 -0.59 -5.12 -1.14
C PHE A 99 -0.11 -3.77 -1.69
N GLY A 100 1.19 -3.52 -1.69
CA GLY A 100 1.79 -2.39 -2.39
C GLY A 100 1.52 -2.44 -3.89
N ALA A 101 1.67 -3.60 -4.54
CA ALA A 101 1.36 -3.78 -5.95
C ALA A 101 -0.13 -3.52 -6.26
N LEU A 102 -1.04 -4.09 -5.46
CA LEU A 102 -2.49 -3.83 -5.59
C LEU A 102 -2.83 -2.35 -5.43
N THR A 103 -2.19 -1.67 -4.47
CA THR A 103 -2.38 -0.23 -4.27
C THR A 103 -1.92 0.57 -5.49
N ALA A 104 -0.78 0.21 -6.08
CA ALA A 104 -0.28 0.84 -7.29
C ALA A 104 -1.20 0.61 -8.49
N ASP A 105 -1.68 -0.63 -8.71
CA ASP A 105 -2.66 -0.97 -9.74
C ASP A 105 -3.91 -0.10 -9.60
N VAL A 106 -4.44 0.02 -8.39
CA VAL A 106 -5.63 0.83 -8.08
C VAL A 106 -5.38 2.32 -8.36
N LEU A 107 -4.29 2.89 -7.85
CA LEU A 107 -4.02 4.33 -7.97
C LEU A 107 -3.65 4.76 -9.40
N HIS A 108 -3.06 3.86 -10.19
CA HIS A 108 -2.80 4.06 -11.61
C HIS A 108 -4.00 3.69 -12.50
N GLY A 109 -5.00 2.98 -11.98
CA GLY A 109 -6.17 2.51 -12.74
C GLY A 109 -5.89 1.31 -13.65
N VAL A 110 -4.82 0.56 -13.40
CA VAL A 110 -4.46 -0.68 -14.12
C VAL A 110 -5.25 -1.84 -13.50
N LEU A 111 -6.52 -1.99 -13.90
CA LEU A 111 -7.48 -2.92 -13.29
C LEU A 111 -7.80 -4.13 -14.17
N ASP A 112 -6.80 -4.65 -14.89
CA ASP A 112 -6.92 -5.73 -15.87
C ASP A 112 -6.20 -7.02 -15.44
N GLY A 113 -5.50 -7.70 -16.37
CA GLY A 113 -4.81 -8.96 -16.11
C GLY A 113 -3.70 -8.86 -15.06
N VAL A 114 -2.98 -7.73 -14.98
CA VAL A 114 -1.92 -7.55 -13.96
C VAL A 114 -2.54 -7.46 -12.56
N PHE A 115 -3.63 -6.70 -12.43
CA PHE A 115 -4.41 -6.64 -11.20
C PHE A 115 -4.94 -8.01 -10.78
N ALA A 116 -5.44 -8.81 -11.72
CA ALA A 116 -5.89 -10.17 -11.44
C ALA A 116 -4.75 -11.08 -10.93
N VAL A 117 -3.54 -10.93 -11.46
CA VAL A 117 -2.35 -11.64 -10.97
C VAL A 117 -2.04 -11.24 -9.53
N HIS A 118 -2.07 -9.95 -9.19
CA HIS A 118 -1.81 -9.50 -7.83
C HIS A 118 -2.89 -9.92 -6.84
N VAL A 119 -4.17 -9.91 -7.22
CA VAL A 119 -5.27 -10.43 -6.39
C VAL A 119 -5.10 -11.93 -6.16
N SER A 120 -4.85 -12.70 -7.22
CA SER A 120 -4.61 -14.14 -7.11
C SER A 120 -3.40 -14.43 -6.22
N ARG A 121 -2.32 -13.66 -6.35
CA ARG A 121 -1.13 -13.81 -5.52
C ARG A 121 -1.40 -13.50 -4.06
N ALA A 122 -2.20 -12.48 -3.75
CA ALA A 122 -2.63 -12.17 -2.38
C ALA A 122 -3.36 -13.38 -1.75
N LEU A 123 -4.32 -13.97 -2.47
CA LEU A 123 -5.03 -15.15 -1.98
C LEU A 123 -4.09 -16.36 -1.82
N ALA A 124 -3.18 -16.58 -2.76
CA ALA A 124 -2.23 -17.70 -2.73
C ALA A 124 -1.25 -17.63 -1.54
N ILE A 125 -0.94 -16.43 -1.04
CA ILE A 125 -0.11 -16.25 0.17
C ILE A 125 -0.95 -16.23 1.47
N GLY A 126 -2.25 -16.55 1.39
CA GLY A 126 -3.13 -16.66 2.54
C GLY A 126 -3.85 -15.38 2.95
N ALA A 127 -3.81 -14.31 2.15
CA ALA A 127 -4.65 -13.14 2.42
C ALA A 127 -6.12 -13.49 2.24
N SER A 128 -6.97 -13.04 3.18
CA SER A 128 -8.41 -13.20 3.04
C SER A 128 -8.98 -12.24 1.98
N PRO A 129 -10.15 -12.52 1.41
CA PRO A 129 -10.87 -11.54 0.60
C PRO A 129 -11.14 -10.21 1.34
N ALA A 130 -11.30 -10.24 2.67
CA ALA A 130 -11.46 -9.03 3.47
C ALA A 130 -10.18 -8.20 3.51
N ASP A 131 -9.01 -8.84 3.59
CA ASP A 131 -7.71 -8.18 3.58
C ASP A 131 -7.47 -7.46 2.24
N VAL A 132 -7.79 -8.12 1.12
CA VAL A 132 -7.69 -7.53 -0.22
C VAL A 132 -8.60 -6.32 -0.34
N ARG A 133 -9.86 -6.44 0.12
CA ARG A 133 -10.79 -5.30 0.16
C ARG A 133 -10.27 -4.19 1.08
N ALA A 134 -9.63 -4.51 2.19
CA ALA A 134 -9.09 -3.52 3.12
C ALA A 134 -7.95 -2.73 2.47
N ALA A 135 -6.99 -3.40 1.81
CA ALA A 135 -5.93 -2.72 1.06
C ALA A 135 -6.47 -1.76 -0.02
N ILE A 136 -7.48 -2.20 -0.78
CA ILE A 136 -8.11 -1.37 -1.83
C ILE A 136 -8.91 -0.21 -1.22
N ARG A 137 -9.70 -0.46 -0.17
CA ARG A 137 -10.44 0.61 0.56
C ARG A 137 -9.45 1.62 1.15
N PHE A 138 -8.34 1.15 1.70
CA PHE A 138 -7.28 1.99 2.26
C PHE A 138 -6.65 2.88 1.20
N SER A 139 -6.65 2.50 -0.09
CA SER A 139 -6.20 3.41 -1.17
C SER A 139 -7.13 4.63 -1.35
N GLY A 140 -8.36 4.60 -0.79
CA GLY A 140 -9.38 5.65 -0.96
C GLY A 140 -8.98 7.02 -0.42
N GLN A 141 -8.17 7.08 0.64
CA GLN A 141 -7.57 8.32 1.17
C GLN A 141 -6.67 9.03 0.15
N PHE A 142 -6.13 8.30 -0.83
CA PHE A 142 -5.28 8.84 -1.90
C PHE A 142 -6.01 8.92 -3.25
N GLY A 143 -7.30 8.56 -3.29
CA GLY A 143 -8.12 8.57 -4.49
C GLY A 143 -9.39 7.73 -4.37
N ALA A 144 -10.47 8.33 -3.86
CA ALA A 144 -11.74 7.63 -3.64
C ALA A 144 -12.32 6.98 -4.90
N THR A 145 -12.30 7.67 -6.04
CA THR A 145 -12.78 7.12 -7.32
C THR A 145 -11.96 5.92 -7.78
N ALA A 146 -10.63 6.00 -7.64
CA ALA A 146 -9.73 4.90 -7.98
C ALA A 146 -10.01 3.66 -7.11
N ALA A 147 -10.12 3.85 -5.79
CA ALA A 147 -10.48 2.78 -4.85
C ALA A 147 -11.84 2.16 -5.16
N TRP A 148 -12.85 2.97 -5.52
CA TRP A 148 -14.16 2.46 -5.92
C TRP A 148 -14.09 1.57 -7.17
N HIS A 149 -13.35 1.99 -8.19
CA HIS A 149 -13.11 1.16 -9.38
C HIS A 149 -12.34 -0.11 -9.04
N GLY A 150 -11.32 -0.01 -8.19
CA GLY A 150 -10.54 -1.14 -7.68
C GLY A 150 -11.41 -2.18 -6.98
N LEU A 151 -12.32 -1.75 -6.09
CA LEU A 151 -13.24 -2.66 -5.40
C LEU A 151 -14.14 -3.37 -6.40
N ARG A 152 -14.72 -2.64 -7.35
CA ARG A 152 -15.57 -3.25 -8.39
C ARG A 152 -14.82 -4.24 -9.28
N ALA A 153 -13.54 -4.03 -9.51
CA ALA A 153 -12.70 -4.99 -10.22
C ALA A 153 -12.42 -6.22 -9.35
N ALA A 154 -12.07 -6.02 -8.07
CA ALA A 154 -11.78 -7.09 -7.12
C ALA A 154 -12.99 -8.00 -6.86
N GLU A 155 -14.22 -7.48 -6.76
CA GLU A 155 -15.42 -8.30 -6.55
C GLU A 155 -15.67 -9.31 -7.68
N ARG A 156 -15.09 -9.12 -8.87
CA ARG A 156 -15.17 -10.10 -9.97
C ARG A 156 -14.16 -11.24 -9.85
N LEU A 157 -13.15 -11.07 -8.99
CA LEU A 157 -12.00 -11.95 -8.84
C LEU A 157 -11.99 -12.67 -7.49
N LEU A 158 -12.58 -12.04 -6.47
CA LEU A 158 -12.62 -12.57 -5.12
C LEU A 158 -13.67 -13.69 -5.02
N PRO A 159 -13.34 -14.79 -4.31
CA PRO A 159 -14.32 -15.84 -4.04
C PRO A 159 -15.46 -15.29 -3.20
N THR A 160 -16.67 -15.78 -3.48
CA THR A 160 -17.86 -15.48 -2.70
C THR A 160 -17.92 -16.38 -1.47
N ALA A 161 -18.71 -15.99 -0.45
CA ALA A 161 -18.89 -16.81 0.74
C ALA A 161 -19.44 -18.22 0.44
N ALA A 162 -20.11 -18.41 -0.71
CA ALA A 162 -20.60 -19.71 -1.16
C ALA A 162 -19.48 -20.64 -1.67
N ASP A 163 -18.42 -20.09 -2.28
CA ASP A 163 -17.34 -20.87 -2.88
C ASP A 163 -16.47 -21.59 -1.82
N THR A 164 -16.41 -21.04 -0.60
CA THR A 164 -15.65 -21.58 0.53
C THR A 164 -16.37 -22.75 1.22
N GLN A 165 -17.68 -22.90 1.03
CA GLN A 165 -18.47 -23.96 1.67
C GLN A 165 -18.43 -25.29 0.89
N ASP A 166 -18.32 -25.25 -0.44
CA ASP A 166 -18.25 -26.47 -1.28
C ASP A 166 -16.91 -27.21 -1.18
N THR A 167 -15.83 -26.52 -0.79
CA THR A 167 -14.50 -27.14 -0.64
C THR A 167 -14.30 -27.82 0.72
N ALA A 168 -15.15 -27.56 1.71
CA ALA A 168 -15.05 -28.16 3.05
C ALA A 168 -15.85 -29.49 3.19
N VAL A 169 -16.60 -29.89 2.16
CA VAL A 169 -17.47 -31.09 2.16
C VAL A 169 -16.97 -32.19 1.20
N ALA A 170 -15.82 -31.97 0.53
CA ALA A 170 -15.18 -32.94 -0.35
C ALA A 170 -13.89 -33.50 0.27
#